data_AF-A0A9C8VYM3-F1
#
_entry.id   AF-A0A9C8VYM3-F1
#
_cell.length_a   1.000
_cell.length_b   1.000
_cell.length_c   1.000
_cell.angle_alpha   90.00
_cell.angle_beta   90.00
_cell.angle_gamma   90.00
#
_symmetry.space_group_name_H-M   'P 1'
#
loop_
_entity.id
_entity.type
_entity.pdbx_description
1 polymer ?
#
loop_
_entity_poly.entity_id
_entity_poly.type
_entity_poly.pdbx_seq_one_letter_code
_entity_poly.pdbx_strand_id
1 'polypeptide(L)'
;MFRIVRLGILSLAMLVLLSSCGGKKTVAYTGKSYPPTEKVGYAFLASQVPPTCRVFAQILVTLPPDSTGRTIRDSITDEARMRGADIILIGQSRQMKEDEGLNFVYYGPEQEYLCNEKWCGWKYGYDAWEKQGDW
;
A
#
# COMPACT_ATOMS: atom_id res chain seq x y z
N MET A 1 27.50 -5.45 53.79
CA MET A 1 26.32 -5.37 52.87
C MET A 1 26.53 -4.19 51.92
N PHE A 2 26.03 -4.22 50.69
CA PHE A 2 26.06 -3.13 49.69
C PHE A 2 27.31 -2.98 48.79
N ARG A 3 27.73 -3.98 48.01
CA ARG A 3 28.47 -3.68 46.75
C ARG A 3 28.18 -4.59 45.55
N ILE A 4 27.61 -5.78 45.75
CA ILE A 4 27.43 -6.76 44.65
C ILE A 4 26.09 -6.57 43.90
N VAL A 5 25.09 -5.90 44.51
CA VAL A 5 23.72 -5.82 43.96
C VAL A 5 23.55 -4.76 42.86
N ARG A 6 24.49 -3.80 42.70
CA ARG A 6 24.33 -2.71 41.72
C ARG A 6 24.81 -3.03 40.30
N LEU A 7 25.60 -4.08 40.11
CA LEU A 7 26.14 -4.44 38.78
C LEU A 7 25.19 -5.29 37.93
N GLY A 8 24.26 -6.03 38.57
CA GLY A 8 23.27 -6.85 37.87
C GLY A 8 22.14 -6.05 37.23
N ILE A 9 21.79 -4.90 37.83
CA ILE A 9 20.64 -4.09 37.38
C ILE A 9 21.01 -3.24 36.14
N LEU A 10 22.27 -2.78 36.02
CA LEU A 10 22.72 -2.03 34.84
C LEU A 10 22.84 -2.91 33.58
N SER A 11 23.17 -4.19 33.74
CA SER A 11 23.32 -5.12 32.61
C SER A 11 21.97 -5.59 32.05
N LEU A 12 20.92 -5.64 32.87
CA LEU A 12 19.58 -6.03 32.41
C LEU A 12 18.85 -4.88 31.67
N ALA A 13 19.12 -3.62 32.02
CA ALA A 13 18.53 -2.46 31.34
C ALA A 13 19.07 -2.27 29.91
N MET A 14 20.28 -2.74 29.61
CA MET A 14 20.92 -2.58 28.30
C MET A 14 20.44 -3.63 27.27
N LEU A 15 19.94 -4.77 27.72
CA LEU A 15 19.39 -5.84 26.86
C LEU A 15 17.96 -5.57 26.36
N VAL A 16 17.20 -4.69 27.04
CA VAL A 16 15.81 -4.35 26.66
C VAL A 16 15.76 -3.29 25.56
N LEU A 17 16.87 -2.61 25.26
CA LEU A 17 16.92 -1.55 24.24
C LEU A 17 17.25 -2.04 22.81
N LEU A 18 17.46 -3.34 22.62
CA LEU A 18 17.78 -3.94 21.31
C LEU A 18 16.59 -4.61 20.61
N SER A 19 15.37 -4.55 21.16
CA SER A 19 14.15 -5.07 20.51
C SER A 19 13.56 -4.11 19.47
N SER A 20 14.35 -3.18 18.93
CA SER A 20 13.89 -2.22 17.93
C SER A 20 14.21 -2.66 16.51
N CYS A 21 13.16 -2.64 15.68
CA CYS A 21 13.18 -2.56 14.22
C CYS A 21 13.54 -3.82 13.41
N GLY A 22 12.64 -4.81 13.44
CA GLY A 22 12.44 -5.76 12.34
C GLY A 22 11.15 -5.52 11.55
N GLY A 23 10.57 -4.31 11.61
CA GLY A 23 9.34 -3.99 10.88
C GLY A 23 9.60 -3.97 9.38
N LYS A 24 8.85 -4.78 8.61
CA LYS A 24 8.81 -4.71 7.13
C LYS A 24 8.69 -3.23 6.73
N LYS A 25 9.64 -2.74 5.92
CA LYS A 25 9.59 -1.38 5.36
C LYS A 25 8.32 -1.28 4.49
N THR A 26 7.25 -0.72 5.04
CA THR A 26 6.17 -0.21 4.20
C THR A 26 6.75 0.95 3.40
N VAL A 27 6.67 0.86 2.07
CA VAL A 27 7.09 1.96 1.20
C VAL A 27 6.14 3.11 1.49
N ALA A 28 6.62 4.12 2.23
CA ALA A 28 5.79 5.24 2.63
C ALA A 28 5.28 5.98 1.38
N TYR A 29 4.00 6.31 1.36
CA TYR A 29 3.42 7.11 0.30
C TYR A 29 4.13 8.47 0.21
N THR A 30 4.74 8.76 -0.94
CA THR A 30 5.45 10.04 -1.18
C THR A 30 4.77 10.92 -2.21
N GLY A 31 3.60 10.52 -2.72
CA GLY A 31 2.83 11.29 -3.69
C GLY A 31 2.06 12.45 -3.06
N LYS A 32 1.33 13.20 -3.89
CA LYS A 32 0.45 14.28 -3.42
C LYS A 32 -0.66 13.74 -2.54
N SER A 33 -0.90 14.34 -1.39
CA SER A 33 -2.06 14.01 -0.57
C SER A 33 -3.18 15.02 -0.81
N TYR A 34 -4.38 14.51 -0.99
CA TYR A 34 -5.61 15.31 -0.99
C TYR A 34 -6.31 15.20 0.36
N PRO A 35 -7.21 16.15 0.69
CA PRO A 35 -8.09 15.98 1.84
C PRO A 35 -8.86 14.65 1.73
N PRO A 36 -9.06 13.92 2.85
CA PRO A 36 -9.84 12.70 2.82
C PRO A 36 -11.26 12.90 2.28
N THR A 37 -11.80 11.87 1.64
CA THR A 37 -13.16 11.86 1.07
C THR A 37 -13.97 10.68 1.57
N GLU A 38 -15.29 10.83 1.65
CA GLU A 38 -16.22 9.76 2.00
C GLU A 38 -16.71 8.97 0.77
N LYS A 39 -16.61 9.58 -0.42
CA LYS A 39 -17.16 9.07 -1.66
C LYS A 39 -16.03 8.58 -2.55
N VAL A 40 -15.96 7.27 -2.72
CA VAL A 40 -15.02 6.61 -3.64
C VAL A 40 -15.82 5.76 -4.62
N GLY A 41 -15.70 6.10 -5.90
CA GLY A 41 -16.22 5.30 -7.02
C GLY A 41 -15.25 4.21 -7.45
N TYR A 42 -15.79 3.20 -8.13
CA TYR A 42 -15.00 2.11 -8.70
C TYR A 42 -15.14 2.10 -10.22
N ALA A 43 -14.01 1.97 -10.91
CA ALA A 43 -13.93 1.73 -12.33
C ALA A 43 -13.13 0.45 -12.56
N PHE A 44 -13.60 -0.40 -13.48
CA PHE A 44 -12.90 -1.58 -13.97
C PHE A 44 -12.45 -1.40 -15.42
N LEU A 45 -12.96 -0.36 -16.08
CA LEU A 45 -12.57 0.05 -17.43
C LEU A 45 -12.15 1.51 -17.40
N ALA A 46 -11.10 1.85 -18.15
CA ALA A 46 -10.64 3.23 -18.27
C ALA A 46 -11.74 4.17 -18.79
N SER A 47 -12.65 3.68 -19.64
CA SER A 47 -13.79 4.45 -20.16
C SER A 47 -14.84 4.83 -19.10
N GLN A 48 -14.81 4.21 -17.92
CA GLN A 48 -15.67 4.57 -16.79
C GLN A 48 -15.09 5.74 -15.97
N VAL A 49 -13.84 6.11 -16.21
CA VAL A 49 -13.17 7.22 -15.52
C VAL A 49 -13.48 8.53 -16.25
N PRO A 50 -14.01 9.57 -15.58
CA PRO A 50 -14.21 10.88 -16.18
C PRO A 50 -12.91 11.44 -16.78
N PRO A 51 -12.97 12.10 -17.96
CA PRO A 51 -11.77 12.59 -18.65
C PRO A 51 -11.01 13.66 -17.87
N THR A 52 -11.66 14.31 -16.90
CA THR A 52 -11.05 15.33 -16.03
C THR A 52 -10.32 14.74 -14.82
N CYS A 53 -10.44 13.44 -14.56
CA CYS A 53 -9.79 12.81 -13.42
C CYS A 53 -8.27 12.76 -13.61
N ARG A 54 -7.56 13.09 -12.53
CA ARG A 54 -6.11 13.06 -12.46
C ARG A 54 -5.65 11.80 -11.73
N VAL A 55 -4.66 11.13 -12.30
CA VAL A 55 -3.97 10.04 -11.63
C VAL A 55 -2.89 10.66 -10.73
N PHE A 56 -2.99 10.40 -9.43
CA PHE A 56 -2.05 10.89 -8.42
C PHE A 56 -1.40 9.77 -7.60
N ALA A 57 -1.92 8.54 -7.70
CA ALA A 57 -1.34 7.35 -7.08
C ALA A 57 -1.53 6.12 -8.01
N GLN A 58 -0.50 5.28 -8.07
CA GLN A 58 -0.48 3.99 -8.75
C GLN A 58 0.02 2.96 -7.74
N ILE A 59 -0.78 1.92 -7.49
CA ILE A 59 -0.64 1.09 -6.28
C ILE A 59 -0.76 -0.39 -6.60
N LEU A 60 0.30 -1.18 -6.37
CA LEU A 60 0.14 -2.63 -6.30
C LEU A 60 -0.30 -3.00 -4.89
N VAL A 61 -1.42 -3.68 -4.76
CA VAL A 61 -1.98 -4.11 -3.48
C VAL A 61 -1.82 -5.61 -3.33
N THR A 62 -1.17 -6.04 -2.26
CA THR A 62 -1.17 -7.44 -1.81
C THR A 62 -2.22 -7.60 -0.73
N LEU A 63 -2.99 -8.69 -0.78
CA LEU A 63 -4.09 -8.98 0.13
C LEU A 63 -3.88 -10.36 0.76
N PRO A 64 -4.23 -10.56 2.05
CA PRO A 64 -4.18 -11.88 2.67
C PRO A 64 -5.07 -12.91 1.94
N PRO A 65 -4.67 -14.20 1.88
CA PRO A 65 -5.38 -15.23 1.11
C PRO A 65 -6.81 -15.48 1.59
N ASP A 66 -7.08 -15.29 2.89
CA ASP A 66 -8.39 -15.51 3.51
C ASP A 66 -9.30 -14.27 3.49
N SER A 67 -8.92 -13.23 2.73
CA SER A 67 -9.69 -11.99 2.65
C SER A 67 -11.00 -12.20 1.90
N THR A 68 -12.12 -11.88 2.54
CA THR A 68 -13.42 -11.85 1.84
C THR A 68 -13.47 -10.69 0.84
N GLY A 69 -14.32 -10.78 -0.18
CA GLY A 69 -14.52 -9.67 -1.12
C GLY A 69 -14.92 -8.35 -0.44
N ARG A 70 -15.64 -8.42 0.70
CA ARG A 70 -15.94 -7.24 1.53
C ARG A 70 -14.68 -6.66 2.16
N THR A 71 -13.87 -7.50 2.81
CA THR A 71 -12.60 -7.09 3.43
C THR A 71 -11.67 -6.44 2.40
N ILE A 72 -11.52 -7.07 1.23
CA ILE A 72 -10.71 -6.54 0.12
C ILE A 72 -11.19 -5.15 -0.28
N ARG A 73 -12.50 -5.01 -0.55
CA ARG A 73 -13.10 -3.73 -0.93
C ARG A 73 -12.88 -2.69 0.16
N ASP A 74 -13.14 -3.02 1.42
CA ASP A 74 -13.08 -2.07 2.52
C ASP A 74 -11.63 -1.58 2.72
N SER A 75 -10.64 -2.48 2.73
CA SER A 75 -9.22 -2.10 2.83
C SER A 75 -8.76 -1.18 1.70
N ILE A 76 -9.17 -1.47 0.45
CA ILE A 76 -8.81 -0.65 -0.70
C ILE A 76 -9.56 0.69 -0.68
N THR A 77 -10.83 0.71 -0.27
CA THR A 77 -11.64 1.93 -0.12
C THR A 77 -11.03 2.85 0.91
N ASP A 78 -10.69 2.32 2.09
CA ASP A 78 -10.21 3.12 3.21
C ASP A 78 -8.86 3.77 2.88
N GLU A 79 -7.95 3.05 2.21
CA GLU A 79 -6.71 3.66 1.71
C GLU A 79 -7.02 4.78 0.72
N ALA A 80 -7.88 4.54 -0.27
CA ALA A 80 -8.26 5.56 -1.25
C ALA A 80 -8.91 6.80 -0.60
N ARG A 81 -9.80 6.60 0.38
CA ARG A 81 -10.43 7.68 1.16
C ARG A 81 -9.41 8.51 1.90
N MET A 82 -8.50 7.86 2.63
CA MET A 82 -7.43 8.53 3.38
C MET A 82 -6.52 9.36 2.47
N ARG A 83 -6.34 8.94 1.21
CA ARG A 83 -5.56 9.68 0.20
C ARG A 83 -6.35 10.73 -0.57
N GLY A 84 -7.66 10.81 -0.36
CA GLY A 84 -8.56 11.75 -1.04
C GLY A 84 -8.85 11.39 -2.50
N ALA A 85 -8.86 10.10 -2.84
CA ALA A 85 -9.22 9.64 -4.18
C ALA A 85 -10.74 9.56 -4.35
N ASP A 86 -11.27 10.22 -5.38
CA ASP A 86 -12.69 10.12 -5.73
C ASP A 86 -13.03 8.82 -6.48
N ILE A 87 -12.06 8.22 -7.19
CA ILE A 87 -12.25 7.02 -8.01
C ILE A 87 -11.03 6.12 -7.91
N ILE A 88 -11.28 4.80 -7.82
CA ILE A 88 -10.27 3.75 -7.97
C ILE A 88 -10.50 3.06 -9.31
N LEU A 89 -9.48 3.08 -10.17
CA LEU A 89 -9.44 2.24 -11.37
C LEU A 89 -8.74 0.92 -11.03
N ILE A 90 -9.51 -0.15 -10.96
CA ILE A 90 -9.02 -1.50 -10.69
C ILE A 90 -8.40 -2.07 -11.96
N GLY A 91 -7.12 -2.44 -11.86
CA GLY A 91 -6.37 -3.13 -12.91
C GLY A 91 -6.54 -4.64 -12.85
N GLN A 92 -5.44 -5.35 -13.12
CA GLN A 92 -5.41 -6.82 -13.08
C GLN A 92 -5.23 -7.31 -11.64
N SER A 93 -5.70 -8.53 -11.38
CA SER A 93 -5.46 -9.27 -10.14
C SER A 93 -4.90 -10.65 -10.45
N ARG A 94 -4.15 -11.21 -9.51
CA ARG A 94 -3.60 -12.57 -9.59
C ARG A 94 -3.42 -13.12 -8.18
N GLN A 95 -3.47 -14.44 -8.04
CA GLN A 95 -3.11 -15.13 -6.82
C GLN A 95 -1.60 -15.31 -6.73
N MET A 96 -1.02 -15.01 -5.57
CA MET A 96 0.38 -15.25 -5.26
C MET A 96 0.54 -16.54 -4.45
N LYS A 97 1.72 -17.19 -4.53
CA LYS A 97 2.02 -18.41 -3.75
C LYS A 97 2.26 -18.11 -2.27
N GLU A 98 2.96 -17.02 -1.99
CA GLU A 98 3.33 -16.62 -0.64
C GLU A 98 2.25 -15.70 -0.04
N ASP A 99 2.07 -15.77 1.29
CA ASP A 99 1.28 -14.79 2.03
C ASP A 99 2.20 -13.69 2.55
N GLU A 100 2.14 -12.53 1.93
CA GLU A 100 2.88 -11.34 2.40
C GLU A 100 2.06 -10.44 3.32
N GLY A 101 0.77 -10.76 3.54
CA GLY A 101 -0.21 -9.93 4.23
C GLY A 101 -0.71 -8.75 3.40
N LEU A 102 -1.49 -7.87 4.04
CA LEU A 102 -1.95 -6.62 3.43
C LEU A 102 -0.76 -5.67 3.22
N ASN A 103 -0.51 -5.28 1.98
CA ASN A 103 0.56 -4.34 1.65
C ASN A 103 0.14 -3.43 0.48
N PHE A 104 0.51 -2.16 0.55
CA PHE A 104 0.28 -1.17 -0.51
C PHE A 104 1.65 -0.67 -0.99
N VAL A 105 2.00 -0.99 -2.24
CA VAL A 105 3.23 -0.53 -2.87
C VAL A 105 2.92 0.57 -3.87
N TYR A 106 3.43 1.76 -3.61
CA TYR A 106 3.23 2.95 -4.42
C TYR A 106 4.34 3.12 -5.45
N TYR A 107 3.97 3.33 -6.71
CA TYR A 107 4.91 3.48 -7.83
C TYR A 107 4.96 4.90 -8.43
N GLY A 108 4.19 5.84 -7.88
CA GLY A 108 4.07 7.22 -8.38
C GLY A 108 2.62 7.57 -8.73
N PRO A 109 2.39 8.51 -9.67
CA PRO A 109 3.39 9.32 -10.37
C PRO A 109 3.96 10.45 -9.47
N GLU A 110 5.14 10.98 -9.79
CA GLU A 110 5.69 12.18 -9.14
C GLU A 110 4.82 13.42 -9.42
N GLN A 111 4.27 13.49 -10.63
CA GLN A 111 3.38 14.55 -11.09
C GLN A 111 2.10 13.95 -11.62
N GLU A 112 1.00 14.58 -11.23
CA GLU A 112 -0.33 14.18 -11.68
C GLU A 112 -0.51 14.41 -13.17
N TYR A 113 -1.26 13.51 -13.79
CA TYR A 113 -1.61 13.60 -15.19
C TYR A 113 -3.07 13.22 -15.40
N LEU A 114 -3.67 13.71 -16.49
CA LEU A 114 -5.03 13.35 -16.84
C LEU A 114 -5.09 11.91 -17.37
N CYS A 115 -6.05 11.13 -16.89
CA CYS A 115 -6.17 9.71 -17.24
C CYS A 115 -6.32 9.51 -18.77
N ASN A 116 -6.98 10.45 -19.46
CA ASN A 116 -7.23 10.41 -20.90
C ASN A 116 -6.02 10.79 -21.78
N GLU A 117 -5.01 11.49 -21.25
CA GLU A 117 -3.87 11.99 -22.04
C GLU A 117 -2.74 10.96 -22.18
N LYS A 118 -2.46 10.21 -21.11
CA LYS A 118 -1.26 9.34 -21.04
C LYS A 118 -1.58 7.86 -20.99
N TRP A 119 -2.80 7.48 -21.42
CA TRP A 119 -3.37 6.15 -21.23
C TRP A 119 -3.52 5.87 -19.73
N CYS A 120 -4.73 5.50 -19.28
CA CYS A 120 -4.89 4.93 -17.93
C CYS A 120 -4.15 3.56 -17.79
N GLY A 121 -3.42 3.13 -18.84
CA GLY A 121 -2.65 1.91 -19.08
C GLY A 121 -1.38 1.81 -18.26
N TRP A 122 -1.64 1.61 -16.99
CA TRP A 122 -0.76 1.21 -15.93
C TRP A 122 0.23 0.09 -16.35
N LYS A 123 1.53 0.39 -16.35
CA LYS A 123 2.63 -0.61 -16.39
C LYS A 123 3.47 -0.63 -15.10
N TYR A 124 3.23 0.32 -14.21
CA TYR A 124 3.87 0.42 -12.90
C TYR A 124 3.57 -0.77 -12.01
N GLY A 125 4.60 -1.36 -11.41
CA GLY A 125 4.45 -2.60 -10.64
C GLY A 125 4.10 -3.83 -11.47
N TYR A 126 4.01 -3.72 -12.81
CA TYR A 126 3.75 -4.87 -13.68
C TYR A 126 4.89 -5.90 -13.61
N ASP A 127 6.15 -5.46 -13.58
CA ASP A 127 7.30 -6.36 -13.43
C ASP A 127 7.25 -7.13 -12.10
N ALA A 128 6.75 -6.49 -11.03
CA ALA A 128 6.56 -7.15 -9.73
C ALA A 128 5.38 -8.13 -9.79
N TRP A 129 4.26 -7.71 -10.39
CA TRP A 129 3.07 -8.52 -10.60
C TRP A 129 3.33 -9.75 -11.50
N GLU A 130 4.14 -9.61 -12.54
CA GLU A 130 4.49 -10.68 -13.47
C GLU A 130 5.30 -11.77 -12.76
N LYS A 131 6.31 -11.37 -11.98
CA LYS A 131 7.19 -12.26 -11.20
C LYS A 131 6.47 -13.03 -10.09
N GLN A 132 5.26 -12.64 -9.71
CA GLN A 132 4.46 -13.41 -8.74
C GLN A 132 3.96 -14.75 -9.31
N GLY A 133 4.06 -14.97 -10.62
CA GLY A 133 3.66 -16.20 -11.28
C GLY A 133 4.85 -16.99 -11.84
N ASP A 134 5.33 -17.99 -11.10
CA ASP A 134 5.98 -19.16 -11.71
C ASP A 134 4.88 -20.19 -12.01
N TRP A 135 4.46 -20.26 -13.28
CA TRP A 135 3.57 -21.28 -13.81
C TRP A 135 4.22 -21.99 -14.99
#